data_AF-A0A4Q2J904-F1
#
_entry.id   AF-A0A4Q2J904-F1
#
_cell.length_a   1.000
_cell.length_b   1.000
_cell.length_c   1.000
_cell.angle_alpha   90.00
_cell.angle_beta   90.00
_cell.angle_gamma   90.00
#
_symmetry.space_group_name_H-M   'P 1'
#
loop_
_entity.id
_entity.type
_entity.pdbx_description
1 polymer ?
#
loop_
_entity_poly.entity_id
_entity_poly.type
_entity_poly.pdbx_seq_one_letter_code
_entity_poly.pdbx_strand_id
1 'polypeptide(L)'
;SRAGSVETFAASASVAGVLARSDAAHGVWSAPAGTDADVRGADGLEFDLGNRDAEWLNTAGISTLRTFAGHGPVVWGARTLAGADAAASAWKYVPVRRTALFLEESLDRGLQWTRFEPNAEALWEEVRESVGAFLHELFRIGACRGNAPDRAYFVKCDNDTVSERDIDAGDLPVFVGFAPIRPAEFVVLHIRARARRPGD
;
A
#
# COMPACT_ATOMS: atom_id res chain seq x y z
N SER A 1 -15.55 31.06 -11.17
CA SER A 1 -14.52 30.91 -12.22
C SER A 1 -14.80 31.92 -13.33
N ARG A 2 -13.85 32.84 -13.58
CA ARG A 2 -13.80 33.60 -14.83
C ARG A 2 -13.07 32.72 -15.83
N ALA A 3 -13.66 32.49 -17.00
CA ALA A 3 -13.06 31.65 -18.02
C ALA A 3 -11.65 32.17 -18.38
N GLY A 4 -10.62 31.35 -18.15
CA GLY A 4 -9.22 31.63 -18.53
C GLY A 4 -8.27 32.08 -17.42
N SER A 5 -8.69 32.19 -16.15
CA SER A 5 -7.75 32.45 -15.03
C SER A 5 -7.28 31.15 -14.37
N VAL A 6 -5.96 31.04 -14.14
CA VAL A 6 -5.37 30.01 -13.29
C VAL A 6 -5.73 30.33 -11.83
N GLU A 7 -6.30 29.35 -11.13
CA GLU A 7 -6.67 29.44 -9.71
C GLU A 7 -5.97 28.32 -8.92
N THR A 8 -5.59 28.61 -7.67
CA THR A 8 -4.95 27.62 -6.78
C THR A 8 -6.01 26.76 -6.09
N PHE A 9 -5.79 25.44 -6.07
CA PHE A 9 -6.66 24.48 -5.39
C PHE A 9 -5.87 23.59 -4.44
N ALA A 10 -6.54 23.09 -3.39
CA ALA A 10 -5.96 22.08 -2.53
C ALA A 10 -5.70 20.78 -3.30
N ALA A 11 -4.58 20.13 -3.02
CA ALA A 11 -4.14 18.93 -3.74
C ALA A 11 -4.97 17.66 -3.46
N SER A 12 -5.82 17.64 -2.43
CA SER A 12 -6.49 16.42 -1.95
C SER A 12 -7.34 15.73 -3.02
N ALA A 13 -8.12 16.49 -3.79
CA ALA A 13 -8.94 15.95 -4.87
C ALA A 13 -8.08 15.38 -6.02
N SER A 14 -7.03 16.10 -6.40
CA SER A 14 -6.08 15.66 -7.42
C SER A 14 -5.35 14.38 -7.02
N VAL A 15 -4.89 14.30 -5.76
CA VAL A 15 -4.22 13.12 -5.20
C VAL A 15 -5.19 11.94 -5.09
N ALA A 16 -6.47 12.16 -4.75
CA ALA A 16 -7.48 11.11 -4.80
C ALA A 16 -7.64 10.52 -6.21
N GLY A 17 -7.59 11.37 -7.25
CA GLY A 17 -7.55 10.93 -8.64
C GLY A 17 -6.29 10.15 -9.00
N VAL A 18 -5.12 10.54 -8.48
CA VAL A 18 -3.87 9.78 -8.64
C VAL A 18 -3.98 8.40 -8.00
N LEU A 19 -4.51 8.32 -6.77
CA LEU A 19 -4.74 7.05 -6.07
C LEU A 19 -5.62 6.11 -6.91
N ALA A 20 -6.78 6.59 -7.36
CA ALA A 20 -7.71 5.78 -8.14
C ALA A 20 -7.10 5.26 -9.45
N ARG A 21 -6.33 6.10 -10.16
CA ARG A 21 -5.63 5.66 -11.38
C ARG A 21 -4.52 4.66 -11.09
N SER A 22 -3.73 4.89 -10.04
CA SER A 22 -2.67 3.97 -9.62
C SER A 22 -3.24 2.60 -9.25
N ASP A 23 -4.37 2.56 -8.54
CA ASP A 23 -5.01 1.29 -8.16
C ASP A 23 -5.51 0.54 -9.39
N ALA A 24 -6.14 1.24 -10.32
CA ALA A 24 -6.66 0.62 -11.55
C ALA A 24 -5.55 0.07 -12.44
N ALA A 25 -4.40 0.73 -12.47
CA ALA A 25 -3.28 0.32 -13.32
C ALA A 25 -2.36 -0.72 -12.67
N HIS A 26 -2.12 -0.62 -11.36
CA HIS A 26 -1.05 -1.35 -10.67
C HIS A 26 -1.48 -2.01 -9.35
N GLY A 27 -2.76 -1.91 -8.99
CA GLY A 27 -3.31 -2.44 -7.74
C GLY A 27 -3.01 -1.56 -6.52
N VAL A 28 -3.81 -1.76 -5.47
CA VAL A 28 -3.75 -0.97 -4.21
C VAL A 28 -2.46 -1.14 -3.42
N TRP A 29 -1.70 -2.21 -3.71
CA TRP A 29 -0.39 -2.53 -3.13
C TRP A 29 0.76 -1.74 -3.76
N SER A 30 0.50 -1.03 -4.85
CA SER A 30 1.50 -0.20 -5.51
C SER A 30 1.54 1.20 -4.91
N ALA A 31 2.74 1.77 -4.80
CA ALA A 31 2.92 3.11 -4.26
C ALA A 31 2.35 4.14 -5.25
N PRO A 32 1.41 5.00 -4.82
CA PRO A 32 0.82 6.05 -5.66
C PRO A 32 1.72 7.29 -5.71
N ALA A 33 3.02 7.07 -5.95
CA ALA A 33 4.06 8.08 -5.92
C ALA A 33 5.18 7.75 -6.92
N GLY A 34 5.93 8.76 -7.33
CA GLY A 34 6.97 8.64 -8.36
C GLY A 34 6.59 9.37 -9.64
N THR A 35 7.37 9.17 -10.70
CA THR A 35 7.19 9.84 -11.99
C THR A 35 5.89 9.47 -12.71
N ASP A 36 5.31 8.31 -12.37
CA ASP A 36 4.06 7.82 -12.94
C ASP A 36 2.82 8.28 -12.17
N ALA A 37 3.02 8.96 -11.01
CA ALA A 37 1.96 9.48 -10.16
C ALA A 37 1.61 10.94 -10.52
N ASP A 38 1.29 11.17 -11.79
CA ASP A 38 1.12 12.50 -12.39
C ASP A 38 -0.16 13.23 -11.94
N VAL A 39 -0.06 14.52 -11.64
CA VAL A 39 -1.23 15.36 -11.36
C VAL A 39 -1.74 15.97 -12.67
N ARG A 40 -2.73 15.30 -13.27
CA ARG A 40 -3.31 15.71 -14.55
C ARG A 40 -4.17 16.97 -14.41
N GLY A 41 -4.11 17.84 -15.41
CA GLY A 41 -4.92 19.04 -15.49
C GLY A 41 -4.44 20.21 -14.63
N ALA A 42 -3.28 20.08 -13.97
CA ALA A 42 -2.63 21.19 -13.28
C ALA A 42 -1.62 21.88 -14.21
N ASP A 43 -1.66 23.21 -14.27
CA ASP A 43 -0.69 24.01 -15.01
C ASP A 43 0.69 24.05 -14.31
N GLY A 44 0.71 23.82 -13.00
CA GLY A 44 1.92 23.82 -12.20
C GLY A 44 1.64 23.67 -10.70
N LEU A 45 2.70 23.77 -9.91
CA LEU A 45 2.62 23.84 -8.45
C LEU A 45 2.83 25.29 -8.00
N GLU A 46 2.11 25.69 -6.95
CA GLU A 46 2.26 27.03 -6.35
C GLU A 46 3.66 27.21 -5.73
N PHE A 47 4.24 26.14 -5.21
CA PHE A 47 5.56 26.13 -4.60
C PHE A 47 6.46 25.09 -5.27
N ASP A 48 7.67 25.51 -5.62
CA ASP A 48 8.73 24.58 -6.02
C ASP A 48 9.51 24.13 -4.78
N LEU A 49 9.53 22.82 -4.55
CA LEU A 49 10.16 22.19 -3.39
C LEU A 49 11.51 21.57 -3.80
N GLY A 50 12.56 22.04 -3.13
CA GLY A 50 13.89 21.46 -3.24
C GLY A 50 13.97 20.06 -2.63
N ASN A 51 14.99 19.29 -3.01
CA ASN A 51 15.18 17.92 -2.52
C ASN A 51 15.25 17.84 -0.98
N ARG A 52 15.94 18.79 -0.36
CA ARG A 52 16.13 18.83 1.11
C ARG A 52 14.82 19.00 1.86
N ASP A 53 13.99 19.94 1.41
CA ASP A 53 12.70 20.22 2.05
C ASP A 53 11.72 19.06 1.85
N ALA A 54 11.71 18.46 0.66
CA ALA A 54 10.92 17.28 0.37
C ALA A 54 11.32 16.07 1.24
N GLU A 55 12.62 15.86 1.46
CA GLU A 55 13.12 14.78 2.31
C GLU A 55 12.76 15.00 3.80
N TRP A 56 12.87 16.25 4.26
CA TRP A 56 12.45 16.61 5.62
C TRP A 56 10.95 16.39 5.82
N LEU A 57 10.11 16.87 4.89
CA LEU A 57 8.66 16.66 4.93
C LEU A 57 8.29 15.18 4.86
N ASN A 58 8.98 14.39 4.03
CA ASN A 58 8.76 12.95 3.99
C ASN A 58 9.08 12.29 5.34
N THR A 59 10.12 12.76 6.05
CA THR A 59 10.43 12.31 7.43
C THR A 59 9.33 12.65 8.43
N ALA A 60 8.59 13.73 8.20
CA ALA A 60 7.39 14.07 8.95
C ALA A 60 6.11 13.36 8.44
N GLY A 61 6.22 12.36 7.55
CA GLY A 61 5.06 11.64 7.00
C GLY A 61 4.22 12.46 6.02
N ILE A 62 4.75 13.58 5.52
CA ILE A 62 4.08 14.47 4.57
C ILE A 62 4.56 14.14 3.16
N SER A 63 3.63 13.66 2.34
CA SER A 63 3.89 13.42 0.92
C SER A 63 3.83 14.74 0.15
N THR A 64 4.89 15.05 -0.60
CA THR A 64 5.01 16.32 -1.33
C THR A 64 4.54 16.18 -2.77
N LEU A 65 4.19 17.30 -3.41
CA LEU A 65 4.08 17.37 -4.87
C LEU A 65 5.36 18.00 -5.42
N ARG A 66 5.89 17.46 -6.52
CA ARG A 66 7.11 17.96 -7.15
C ARG A 66 7.01 17.95 -8.66
N THR A 67 7.84 18.76 -9.31
CA THR A 67 7.97 18.79 -10.77
C THR A 67 9.39 18.38 -11.14
N PHE A 68 9.53 17.55 -12.17
CA PHE A 68 10.83 17.10 -12.69
C PHE A 68 10.93 17.38 -14.19
N ALA A 69 12.16 17.52 -14.70
CA ALA A 69 12.35 17.71 -16.14
C ALA A 69 11.73 16.54 -16.92
N GLY A 70 10.90 16.85 -17.92
CA GLY A 70 10.18 15.85 -18.73
C GLY A 70 8.89 15.30 -18.09
N HIS A 71 8.55 15.72 -16.88
CA HIS A 71 7.32 15.32 -16.18
C HIS A 71 6.54 16.56 -15.70
N GLY A 72 5.21 16.47 -15.69
CA GLY A 72 4.37 17.44 -14.99
C GLY A 72 4.52 17.34 -13.47
N PRO A 73 3.66 18.03 -12.70
CA PRO A 73 3.60 17.82 -11.26
C PRO A 73 3.28 16.35 -10.94
N VAL A 74 3.97 15.76 -9.95
CA VAL A 74 3.80 14.38 -9.52
C VAL A 74 3.71 14.28 -8.00
N VAL A 75 3.07 13.21 -7.50
CA VAL A 75 3.11 12.85 -6.08
C VAL A 75 4.48 12.23 -5.74
N TRP A 76 5.17 12.80 -4.75
CA TRP A 76 6.55 12.46 -4.41
C TRP A 76 6.73 12.03 -2.95
N GLY A 77 5.88 11.10 -2.51
CA GLY A 77 5.94 10.47 -1.20
C GLY A 77 4.80 9.46 -1.03
N ALA A 78 5.04 8.42 -0.23
CA ALA A 78 4.05 7.36 0.02
C ALA A 78 3.99 6.96 1.50
N ARG A 79 4.43 7.83 2.40
CA ARG A 79 4.32 7.62 3.85
C ARG A 79 2.96 8.05 4.36
N THR A 80 2.49 7.38 5.40
CA THR A 80 1.36 7.83 6.22
C THR A 80 1.86 8.73 7.35
N LEU A 81 0.95 9.39 8.08
CA LEU A 81 1.31 10.12 9.30
C LEU A 81 1.91 9.20 10.38
N ALA A 82 1.49 7.93 10.45
CA ALA A 82 2.12 6.94 11.33
C ALA A 82 3.56 6.61 10.91
N GLY A 83 3.97 6.99 9.69
CA GLY A 83 5.33 6.91 9.20
C GLY A 83 6.21 8.10 9.57
N ALA A 84 5.66 9.12 10.23
CA ALA A 84 6.40 10.27 10.77
C ALA A 84 7.14 9.92 12.06
N ASP A 85 6.69 8.88 12.77
CA ASP A 85 7.26 8.47 14.04
C ASP A 85 8.54 7.64 13.83
N ALA A 86 9.52 7.80 14.74
CA ALA A 86 10.82 7.10 14.66
C ALA A 86 10.69 5.59 14.93
N ALA A 87 9.55 5.15 15.44
CA ALA A 87 9.23 3.73 15.60
C ALA A 87 8.90 3.08 14.25
N ALA A 88 9.37 1.84 14.05
CA ALA A 88 9.11 1.06 12.85
C ALA A 88 7.63 0.60 12.77
N SER A 89 6.71 1.53 12.50
CA SER A 89 5.30 1.22 12.31
C SER A 89 5.09 0.31 11.10
N ALA A 90 4.33 -0.77 11.28
CA ALA A 90 3.88 -1.62 10.17
C ALA A 90 3.05 -0.83 9.14
N TRP A 91 2.43 0.27 9.57
CA TRP A 91 1.55 1.13 8.77
C TRP A 91 2.25 2.37 8.20
N LYS A 92 3.58 2.38 8.19
CA LYS A 92 4.40 3.50 7.70
C LYS A 92 4.04 3.94 6.28
N TYR A 93 3.60 3.03 5.42
CA TYR A 93 3.38 3.29 4.00
C TYR A 93 1.92 3.23 3.59
N VAL A 94 1.51 4.18 2.74
CA VAL A 94 0.19 4.26 2.11
C VAL A 94 -0.19 2.95 1.42
N PRO A 95 0.61 2.37 0.49
CA PRO A 95 0.24 1.11 -0.17
C PRO A 95 0.05 -0.06 0.81
N VAL A 96 0.85 -0.10 1.89
CA VAL A 96 0.75 -1.16 2.90
C VAL A 96 -0.57 -1.06 3.66
N ARG A 97 -0.92 0.15 4.14
CA ARG A 97 -2.18 0.33 4.88
C ARG A 97 -3.40 0.15 3.98
N ARG A 98 -3.33 0.63 2.73
CA ARG A 98 -4.42 0.48 1.76
C ARG A 98 -4.64 -0.97 1.34
N THR A 99 -3.57 -1.76 1.21
CA THR A 99 -3.69 -3.21 0.97
C THR A 99 -4.38 -3.91 2.14
N ALA A 100 -4.00 -3.60 3.38
CA ALA A 100 -4.68 -4.18 4.54
C ALA A 100 -6.17 -3.82 4.58
N LEU A 101 -6.52 -2.55 4.37
CA LEU A 101 -7.92 -2.11 4.29
C LEU A 101 -8.69 -2.81 3.16
N PHE A 102 -8.06 -3.00 2.00
CA PHE A 102 -8.65 -3.72 0.88
C PHE A 102 -8.91 -5.20 1.23
N LEU A 103 -7.98 -5.85 1.91
CA LEU A 103 -8.15 -7.23 2.38
C LEU A 103 -9.26 -7.32 3.43
N GLU A 104 -9.23 -6.46 4.46
CA GLU A 104 -10.25 -6.37 5.51
C GLU A 104 -11.67 -6.25 4.91
N GLU A 105 -11.88 -5.29 4.01
CA GLU A 105 -13.18 -5.06 3.37
C GLU A 105 -13.59 -6.19 2.41
N SER A 106 -12.64 -6.73 1.64
CA SER A 106 -12.94 -7.82 0.68
C SER A 106 -13.34 -9.10 1.39
N LEU A 107 -12.67 -9.42 2.50
CA LEU A 107 -12.95 -10.60 3.30
C LEU A 107 -14.25 -10.47 4.08
N ASP A 108 -14.53 -9.30 4.68
CA ASP A 108 -15.81 -9.06 5.37
C ASP A 108 -17.00 -9.29 4.41
N ARG A 109 -16.92 -8.77 3.19
CA ARG A 109 -17.94 -8.99 2.16
C ARG A 109 -17.96 -10.43 1.65
N GLY A 110 -16.79 -11.02 1.40
CA GLY A 110 -16.64 -12.35 0.83
C GLY A 110 -17.07 -13.49 1.75
N LEU A 111 -17.09 -13.24 3.06
CA LEU A 111 -17.44 -14.23 4.09
C LEU A 111 -18.86 -14.06 4.65
N GLN A 112 -19.72 -13.22 4.07
CA GLN A 112 -21.07 -13.01 4.60
C GLN A 112 -21.96 -14.27 4.59
N TRP A 113 -21.68 -15.23 3.70
CA TRP A 113 -22.43 -16.48 3.59
C TRP A 113 -22.24 -17.39 4.82
N THR A 114 -21.12 -17.27 5.54
CA THR A 114 -20.82 -18.12 6.72
C THR A 114 -21.85 -17.96 7.84
N ARG A 115 -22.57 -16.83 7.86
CA ARG A 115 -23.64 -16.53 8.84
C ARG A 115 -24.82 -17.49 8.78
N PHE A 116 -24.94 -18.27 7.71
CA PHE A 116 -26.03 -19.22 7.51
C PHE A 116 -25.60 -20.67 7.72
N GLU A 117 -24.31 -20.91 7.98
CA GLU A 117 -23.74 -22.24 8.08
C GLU A 117 -23.50 -22.64 9.55
N PRO A 118 -23.55 -23.95 9.88
CA PRO A 118 -23.15 -24.44 11.20
C PRO A 118 -21.68 -24.12 11.49
N ASN A 119 -21.41 -23.49 12.63
CA ASN A 119 -20.04 -23.17 13.07
C ASN A 119 -19.30 -24.42 13.56
N ALA A 120 -18.73 -25.18 12.62
CA ALA A 120 -18.02 -26.43 12.83
C ALA A 120 -16.89 -26.60 11.79
N GLU A 121 -16.06 -27.63 11.95
CA GLU A 121 -14.85 -27.86 11.13
C GLU A 121 -15.11 -27.79 9.61
N ALA A 122 -16.27 -28.27 9.13
CA ALA A 122 -16.61 -28.21 7.70
C ALA A 122 -16.69 -26.76 7.18
N LEU A 123 -17.30 -25.84 7.95
CA LEU A 123 -17.33 -24.42 7.61
C LEU A 123 -15.93 -23.82 7.65
N TRP A 124 -15.13 -24.20 8.65
CA TRP A 124 -13.77 -23.66 8.81
C TRP A 124 -12.86 -24.07 7.66
N GLU A 125 -12.97 -25.30 7.20
CA GLU A 125 -12.28 -25.80 6.00
C GLU A 125 -12.67 -24.98 4.76
N GLU A 126 -13.96 -24.79 4.52
CA GLU A 126 -14.45 -24.01 3.38
C GLU A 126 -13.99 -22.54 3.44
N VAL A 127 -13.95 -21.95 4.63
CA VAL A 127 -13.38 -20.61 4.86
C VAL A 127 -11.89 -20.57 4.52
N ARG A 128 -11.10 -21.55 5.00
CA ARG A 128 -9.66 -21.62 4.69
C ARG A 128 -9.42 -21.76 3.19
N GLU A 129 -10.21 -22.58 2.49
CA GLU A 129 -10.12 -22.76 1.04
C GLU A 129 -10.47 -21.49 0.28
N SER A 130 -11.61 -20.87 0.60
CA SER A 130 -12.11 -19.65 -0.04
C SER A 130 -11.14 -18.48 0.12
N VAL A 131 -10.71 -18.20 1.37
CA VAL A 131 -9.75 -17.12 1.65
C VAL A 131 -8.38 -17.44 1.08
N GLY A 132 -7.95 -18.71 1.15
CA GLY A 132 -6.68 -19.17 0.58
C GLY A 132 -6.62 -18.97 -0.93
N ALA A 133 -7.70 -19.29 -1.65
CA ALA A 133 -7.81 -19.06 -3.09
C ALA A 133 -7.75 -17.57 -3.44
N PHE A 134 -8.48 -16.72 -2.71
CA PHE A 134 -8.43 -15.27 -2.91
C PHE A 134 -7.03 -14.69 -2.74
N LEU A 135 -6.34 -15.04 -1.65
CA LEU A 135 -4.97 -14.59 -1.39
C LEU A 135 -3.98 -15.14 -2.41
N HIS A 136 -4.21 -16.36 -2.90
CA HIS A 136 -3.40 -16.93 -3.97
C HIS A 136 -3.48 -16.11 -5.26
N GLU A 137 -4.67 -15.67 -5.65
CA GLU A 137 -4.82 -14.83 -6.85
C GLU A 137 -4.16 -13.46 -6.69
N LEU A 138 -4.25 -12.85 -5.50
CA LEU A 138 -3.50 -11.64 -5.17
C LEU A 138 -1.97 -11.86 -5.25
N PHE A 139 -1.49 -13.00 -4.76
CA PHE A 139 -0.08 -13.36 -4.89
C PHE A 139 0.35 -13.49 -6.36
N ARG A 140 -0.45 -14.14 -7.21
CA ARG A 140 -0.16 -14.33 -8.63
C ARG A 140 -0.03 -13.03 -9.42
N ILE A 141 -0.80 -12.01 -9.05
CA ILE A 141 -0.72 -10.67 -9.66
C ILE A 141 0.30 -9.76 -8.98
N GLY A 142 1.12 -10.31 -8.08
CA GLY A 142 2.22 -9.59 -7.44
C GLY A 142 1.77 -8.61 -6.37
N ALA A 143 0.68 -8.90 -5.64
CA ALA A 143 0.25 -8.08 -4.51
C ALA A 143 1.02 -8.35 -3.21
N CYS A 144 1.71 -9.49 -3.14
CA CYS A 144 2.46 -9.93 -1.98
C CYS A 144 3.95 -10.05 -2.28
N ARG A 145 4.78 -9.89 -1.24
CA ARG A 145 6.21 -10.11 -1.35
C ARG A 145 6.51 -11.62 -1.39
N GLY A 146 7.52 -11.97 -2.16
CA GLY A 146 8.12 -13.31 -2.15
C GLY A 146 7.90 -14.03 -3.48
N ASN A 147 8.46 -15.23 -3.58
CA ASN A 147 8.34 -16.11 -4.73
C ASN A 147 7.64 -17.44 -4.39
N ALA A 148 7.16 -17.58 -3.15
CA ALA A 148 6.51 -18.78 -2.65
C ALA A 148 5.28 -18.40 -1.80
N PRO A 149 4.10 -19.03 -2.02
CA PRO A 149 2.87 -18.69 -1.31
C PRO A 149 2.97 -18.79 0.22
N ASP A 150 3.68 -19.78 0.74
CA ASP A 150 3.90 -20.04 2.17
C ASP A 150 4.64 -18.92 2.91
N ARG A 151 5.36 -18.07 2.16
CA ARG A 151 6.03 -16.86 2.69
C ARG A 151 5.25 -15.58 2.40
N ALA A 152 4.23 -15.65 1.55
CA ALA A 152 3.48 -14.50 1.06
C ALA A 152 2.20 -14.27 1.87
N TYR A 153 1.52 -15.33 2.28
CA TYR A 153 0.29 -15.24 3.07
C TYR A 153 0.03 -16.51 3.89
N PHE A 154 -0.86 -16.41 4.87
CA PHE A 154 -1.42 -17.56 5.56
C PHE A 154 -2.88 -17.28 5.95
N VAL A 155 -3.64 -18.36 6.11
CA VAL A 155 -5.00 -18.34 6.66
C VAL A 155 -5.06 -19.39 7.75
N LYS A 156 -5.59 -19.02 8.93
CA LYS A 156 -5.86 -19.95 10.02
C LYS A 156 -7.29 -19.73 10.53
N CYS A 157 -8.03 -20.81 10.59
CA CYS A 157 -9.39 -20.88 11.09
C CYS A 157 -9.62 -22.35 11.40
N ASP A 158 -9.23 -22.81 12.58
CA ASP A 158 -9.28 -24.21 13.02
C ASP A 158 -9.47 -24.27 14.55
N ASN A 159 -9.46 -25.48 15.13
CA ASN A 159 -9.60 -25.70 16.57
C ASN A 159 -8.54 -25.00 17.45
N ASP A 160 -7.40 -24.57 16.91
CA ASP A 160 -6.43 -23.79 17.69
C ASP A 160 -6.81 -22.30 17.77
N THR A 161 -7.63 -21.82 16.83
CA THR A 161 -8.01 -20.40 16.70
C THR A 161 -9.47 -20.10 17.02
N VAL A 162 -10.34 -21.10 16.92
CA VAL A 162 -11.77 -21.01 17.20
C VAL A 162 -12.03 -21.73 18.52
N SER A 163 -12.37 -20.97 19.57
CA SER A 163 -12.67 -21.55 20.89
C SER A 163 -14.16 -21.88 21.05
N GLU A 164 -14.51 -22.75 21.99
CA GLU A 164 -15.92 -23.00 22.35
C GLU A 164 -16.67 -21.72 22.70
N ARG A 165 -15.98 -20.76 23.35
CA ARG A 165 -16.54 -19.45 23.68
C ARG A 165 -16.89 -18.64 22.42
N ASP A 166 -16.05 -18.69 21.40
CA ASP A 166 -16.32 -18.00 20.13
C ASP A 166 -17.54 -18.62 19.44
N ILE A 167 -17.61 -19.96 19.43
CA ILE A 167 -18.76 -20.70 18.88
C ILE A 167 -20.06 -20.33 19.60
N ASP A 168 -20.05 -20.35 20.94
CA ASP A 168 -21.20 -19.99 21.78
C ASP A 168 -21.64 -18.53 21.58
N ALA A 169 -20.69 -17.63 21.27
CA ALA A 169 -20.96 -16.23 20.95
C ALA A 169 -21.44 -16.00 19.51
N GLY A 170 -21.34 -17.02 18.65
CA GLY A 170 -21.61 -16.90 17.21
C GLY A 170 -20.48 -16.24 16.42
N ASP A 171 -19.28 -16.16 17.00
CA ASP A 171 -18.08 -15.60 16.38
C ASP A 171 -17.30 -16.68 15.60
N LEU A 172 -16.68 -16.25 14.49
CA LEU A 172 -15.78 -17.09 13.69
C LEU A 172 -14.46 -16.35 13.45
N PRO A 173 -13.46 -16.50 14.35
CA PRO A 173 -12.16 -15.90 14.16
C PRO A 173 -11.44 -16.47 12.93
N VAL A 174 -11.11 -15.60 11.97
CA VAL A 174 -10.30 -15.95 10.79
C VAL A 174 -9.01 -15.12 10.82
N PHE A 175 -7.89 -15.81 11.05
CA PHE A 175 -6.58 -15.18 11.11
C PHE A 175 -5.94 -15.17 9.74
N VAL A 176 -5.74 -13.98 9.18
CA VAL A 176 -5.10 -13.78 7.88
C VAL A 176 -3.80 -13.03 8.06
N GLY A 177 -2.71 -13.60 7.55
CA GLY A 177 -1.45 -12.90 7.40
C GLY A 177 -1.12 -12.67 5.94
N PHE A 178 -0.53 -11.51 5.63
CA PHE A 178 -0.01 -11.21 4.30
C PHE A 178 1.32 -10.47 4.40
N ALA A 179 2.22 -10.71 3.45
CA ALA A 179 3.51 -10.07 3.36
C ALA A 179 3.43 -8.86 2.40
N PRO A 180 3.36 -7.61 2.89
CA PRO A 180 3.17 -6.46 2.03
C PRO A 180 4.40 -6.13 1.19
N ILE A 181 4.15 -5.55 0.02
CA ILE A 181 5.16 -4.84 -0.76
C ILE A 181 5.45 -3.50 -0.08
N ARG A 182 6.73 -3.25 0.20
CA ARG A 182 7.17 -1.97 0.80
C ARG A 182 7.91 -1.18 -0.27
N PRO A 183 7.62 0.13 -0.45
CA PRO A 183 8.38 0.98 -1.35
C PRO A 183 9.88 0.99 -0.99
N ALA A 184 10.74 1.05 -2.00
CA ALA A 184 12.16 1.30 -1.79
C ALA A 184 12.37 2.81 -1.55
N GLU A 185 12.58 3.22 -0.30
CA GLU A 185 12.85 4.64 0.01
C GLU A 185 14.31 5.05 -0.27
N PHE A 186 15.23 4.09 -0.23
CA PHE A 186 16.63 4.32 -0.54
C PHE A 186 17.18 3.17 -1.37
N VAL A 187 17.65 3.48 -2.57
CA VAL A 187 18.49 2.58 -3.37
C VAL A 187 19.93 3.06 -3.21
N VAL A 188 20.70 2.35 -2.39
CA VAL A 188 22.12 2.64 -2.22
C VAL A 188 22.87 2.09 -3.42
N LEU A 189 23.33 2.98 -4.31
CA LEU A 189 24.21 2.62 -5.42
C LEU A 189 25.65 2.59 -4.94
N HIS A 190 26.27 1.41 -4.92
CA HIS A 190 27.71 1.29 -4.71
C HIS A 190 28.43 1.48 -6.05
N ILE A 191 28.94 2.68 -6.29
CA ILE A 191 29.73 2.98 -7.50
C ILE A 191 31.21 2.80 -7.19
N ARG A 192 31.87 1.87 -7.90
CA ARG A 192 33.33 1.73 -7.86
C ARG A 192 33.94 2.53 -9.00
N ALA A 193 34.51 3.69 -8.68
CA ALA A 193 35.33 4.46 -9.60
C ALA A 193 36.81 4.04 -9.48
N ARG A 194 37.53 3.95 -10.60
CA ARG A 194 38.99 3.81 -10.57
C ARG A 194 39.59 5.20 -10.44
N ALA A 195 40.39 5.41 -9.39
CA ALA A 195 41.25 6.57 -9.26
C ALA A 195 42.68 6.21 -9.69
N ARG A 196 43.45 7.21 -10.15
CA ARG A 196 44.88 7.05 -10.39
C ARG A 196 45.56 6.63 -9.09
N ARG A 197 46.48 5.67 -9.17
CA ARG A 197 47.25 5.23 -8.01
C ARG A 197 48.13 6.39 -7.53
N PRO A 198 48.30 6.58 -6.22
CA PRO A 198 49.30 7.52 -5.74
C PRO A 198 50.69 7.06 -6.22
N GLY A 199 51.35 7.85 -7.07
CA GLY A 199 52.72 7.61 -7.54
C GLY A 199 52.89 7.16 -8.99
N ASP A 200 51.81 6.88 -9.73
CA ASP A 200 51.83 6.84 -11.21
C ASP A 200 51.64 8.24 -11.78
#